data_AF-A0A7S0AZT0-F1
#
_entry.id   AF-A0A7S0AZT0-F1
#
_cell.length_a   1.000
_cell.length_b   1.000
_cell.length_c   1.000
_cell.angle_alpha   90.00
_cell.angle_beta   90.00
_cell.angle_gamma   90.00
#
_symmetry.space_group_name_H-M   'P 1'
#
loop_
_entity.id
_entity.type
_entity.pdbx_description
1 polymer ?
#
loop_
_entity_poly.entity_id
_entity_poly.type
_entity_poly.pdbx_seq_one_letter_code
_entity_poly.pdbx_strand_id
1 'polypeptide(L)'
;GGGDCSSVQDRLTSGVRSLYSTGYAFAAVKCDGSVVTWGDAARGGDSSLVAEQLVAEVQEVYSTRFAFAAVKVGGSVVTWGDPAKGGDSSKAQRQLADGIQTIAATSSAFAAIRCGGAVVLWGHVREGGSCWRTSAGLEGEAQLHQQLEGGIQSICSTMAAFAALKDDGSVATWGTIYL
;
A
#
# COMPACT_ATOMS: atom_id res chain seq x y z
N GLY A 1 15.76 -6.87 14.17
CA GLY A 1 14.35 -6.77 14.59
C GLY A 1 14.11 -5.36 15.09
N GLY A 2 13.10 -4.66 14.55
CA GLY A 2 12.96 -3.21 14.64
C GLY A 2 12.33 -2.61 15.90
N GLY A 3 12.43 -3.29 17.06
CA GLY A 3 11.80 -2.84 18.30
C GLY A 3 12.52 -1.69 19.03
N ASP A 4 13.79 -1.41 18.69
CA ASP A 4 14.53 -0.31 19.29
C ASP A 4 14.20 1.01 18.58
N CYS A 5 13.68 1.98 19.34
CA CYS A 5 13.36 3.33 18.87
C CYS A 5 14.30 4.39 19.46
N SER A 6 15.39 4.00 20.13
CA SER A 6 16.34 4.91 20.79
C SER A 6 16.88 5.98 19.83
N SER A 7 17.09 5.65 18.56
CA SER A 7 17.57 6.58 17.52
C SER A 7 16.56 7.67 17.12
N VAL A 8 15.28 7.49 17.45
CA VAL A 8 14.19 8.41 17.09
C VAL A 8 13.36 8.83 18.30
N GLN A 9 13.76 8.45 19.52
CA GLN A 9 12.98 8.62 20.75
C GLN A 9 12.54 10.08 20.95
N ASP A 10 13.44 11.04 20.74
CA ASP A 10 13.15 12.47 20.91
C ASP A 10 12.01 12.95 20.00
N ARG A 11 11.88 12.36 18.80
CA ARG A 11 10.84 12.67 17.81
C ARG A 11 9.50 12.01 18.12
N LEU A 12 9.48 11.05 19.06
CA LEU A 12 8.30 10.26 19.44
C LEU A 12 7.76 10.61 20.84
N THR A 13 8.37 11.59 21.52
CA THR A 13 7.96 12.01 22.88
C THR A 13 6.56 12.63 22.96
N SER A 14 6.07 13.20 21.85
CA SER A 14 4.75 13.83 21.79
C SER A 14 4.26 13.97 20.35
N GLY A 15 2.96 14.26 20.20
CA GLY A 15 2.37 14.59 18.90
C GLY A 15 2.25 13.42 17.93
N VAL A 16 2.44 12.17 18.38
CA VAL A 16 2.10 10.96 17.61
C VAL A 16 0.60 10.73 17.73
N ARG A 17 -0.09 10.50 16.60
CA ARG A 17 -1.52 10.18 16.58
C ARG A 17 -1.83 8.74 16.19
N SER A 18 -0.99 8.14 15.35
CA SER A 18 -1.19 6.77 14.85
C SER A 18 0.14 6.04 14.69
N LEU A 19 0.12 4.72 14.89
CA LEU A 19 1.26 3.82 14.73
C LEU A 19 0.92 2.72 13.73
N TYR A 20 1.91 2.38 12.91
CA TYR A 20 1.82 1.36 11.88
C TYR A 20 3.08 0.49 11.92
N SER A 21 2.96 -0.75 11.46
CA SER A 21 4.07 -1.71 11.50
C SER A 21 4.08 -2.62 10.28
N THR A 22 5.27 -2.85 9.73
CA THR A 22 5.53 -4.03 8.91
C THR A 22 5.88 -5.21 9.83
N GLY A 23 6.28 -6.35 9.25
CA GLY A 23 6.84 -7.45 10.06
C GLY A 23 8.20 -7.11 10.71
N TYR A 24 8.82 -5.98 10.37
CA TYR A 24 10.23 -5.70 10.69
C TYR A 24 10.53 -4.24 11.07
N ALA A 25 9.62 -3.30 10.82
CA ALA A 25 9.79 -1.87 11.03
C ALA A 25 8.47 -1.21 11.47
N PHE A 26 8.58 0.02 11.96
CA PHE A 26 7.45 0.82 12.43
C PHE A 26 7.45 2.21 11.78
N ALA A 27 6.26 2.79 11.69
CA ALA A 27 6.03 4.15 11.26
C ALA A 27 5.03 4.84 12.21
N ALA A 28 5.39 6.02 12.71
CA ALA A 28 4.53 6.88 13.49
C ALA A 28 4.06 8.06 12.64
N VAL A 29 2.75 8.25 12.54
CA VAL A 29 2.15 9.45 11.94
C VAL A 29 1.86 10.43 13.05
N LYS A 30 2.36 11.66 12.90
CA LYS A 30 2.18 12.74 13.85
C LYS A 30 0.93 13.60 13.56
N CYS A 31 0.53 14.41 14.52
CA CYS A 31 -0.61 15.34 14.41
C CYS A 31 -0.40 16.40 13.32
N ASP A 32 0.84 16.76 13.04
CA ASP A 32 1.24 17.67 11.96
C ASP A 32 1.24 16.98 10.57
N GLY A 33 0.95 15.67 10.52
CA GLY A 33 0.98 14.87 9.30
C GLY A 33 2.38 14.44 8.86
N SER A 34 3.41 14.66 9.67
CA SER A 34 4.75 14.13 9.42
C SER A 34 4.87 12.66 9.85
N VAL A 35 5.85 11.95 9.27
CA VAL A 35 6.12 10.54 9.59
C VAL A 35 7.52 10.35 10.17
N VAL A 36 7.60 9.49 11.19
CA VAL A 36 8.86 9.03 11.77
C VAL A 36 8.91 7.51 11.60
N THR A 37 9.99 6.99 11.03
CA THR A 37 10.18 5.53 10.82
C THR A 37 11.37 5.01 11.61
N TRP A 38 11.30 3.75 12.02
CA TRP A 38 12.41 3.04 12.65
C TRP A 38 12.31 1.53 12.44
N GLY A 39 13.41 0.82 12.71
CA GLY A 39 13.52 -0.62 12.58
C GLY A 39 14.37 -1.05 11.39
N ASP A 40 14.04 -2.19 10.77
CA ASP A 40 14.83 -2.73 9.65
C ASP A 40 14.77 -1.80 8.43
N ALA A 41 15.94 -1.24 8.05
CA ALA A 41 16.06 -0.26 6.98
C ALA A 41 15.47 -0.76 5.65
N ALA A 42 15.78 -2.00 5.25
CA ALA A 42 15.33 -2.57 3.98
C ALA A 42 13.82 -2.89 3.97
N ARG A 43 13.18 -2.93 5.15
CA ARG A 43 11.77 -3.29 5.32
C ARG A 43 10.91 -2.14 5.83
N GLY A 44 11.37 -0.91 5.61
CA GLY A 44 10.60 0.32 5.86
C GLY A 44 11.06 1.16 7.06
N GLY A 45 12.13 0.76 7.76
CA GLY A 45 12.72 1.54 8.85
C GLY A 45 13.46 2.78 8.35
N ASP A 46 14.01 2.74 7.13
CA ASP A 46 14.63 3.87 6.46
C ASP A 46 13.66 4.47 5.43
N SER A 47 13.29 5.73 5.64
CA SER A 47 12.43 6.54 4.75
C SER A 47 13.17 7.74 4.17
N SER A 48 14.50 7.80 4.27
CA SER A 48 15.33 8.94 3.85
C SER A 48 15.11 9.34 2.38
N LEU A 49 14.93 8.36 1.49
CA LEU A 49 14.68 8.60 0.06
C LEU A 49 13.35 9.30 -0.23
N VAL A 50 12.41 9.29 0.71
CA VAL A 50 11.09 9.91 0.58
C VAL A 50 10.81 10.92 1.71
N ALA A 51 11.83 11.31 2.48
CA ALA A 51 11.67 12.12 3.69
C ALA A 51 10.97 13.46 3.40
N GLU A 52 11.32 14.12 2.29
CA GLU A 52 10.69 15.39 1.87
C GLU A 52 9.19 15.25 1.59
N GLN A 53 8.73 14.06 1.19
CA GLN A 53 7.32 13.80 0.90
C GLN A 53 6.52 13.48 2.17
N LEU A 54 7.21 13.09 3.25
CA LEU A 54 6.66 12.65 4.53
C LEU A 54 6.76 13.70 5.64
N VAL A 55 7.08 14.96 5.30
CA VAL A 55 7.18 16.07 6.28
C VAL A 55 5.83 16.59 6.75
N ALA A 56 4.76 16.35 5.99
CA ALA A 56 3.41 16.83 6.29
C ALA A 56 2.35 16.09 5.47
N GLU A 57 1.09 16.35 5.81
CA GLU A 57 -0.11 15.94 5.06
C GLU A 57 -0.33 14.42 4.95
N VAL A 58 0.41 13.57 5.65
CA VAL A 58 0.10 12.14 5.71
C VAL A 58 -1.15 11.91 6.55
N GLN A 59 -2.19 11.36 5.94
CA GLN A 59 -3.46 11.05 6.60
C GLN A 59 -3.46 9.66 7.22
N GLU A 60 -3.04 8.66 6.44
CA GLU A 60 -3.08 7.26 6.81
C GLU A 60 -1.90 6.51 6.18
N VAL A 61 -1.46 5.45 6.84
CA VAL A 61 -0.40 4.58 6.34
C VAL A 61 -0.93 3.16 6.28
N TYR A 62 -0.53 2.45 5.25
CA TYR A 62 -0.81 1.03 5.05
C TYR A 62 0.50 0.29 4.94
N SER A 63 0.50 -0.99 5.29
CA SER A 63 1.71 -1.80 5.35
C SER A 63 1.49 -3.18 4.76
N THR A 64 2.43 -3.62 3.93
CA THR A 64 2.63 -5.05 3.69
C THR A 64 3.52 -5.62 4.80
N ARG A 65 3.93 -6.89 4.68
CA ARG A 65 4.92 -7.46 5.60
C ARG A 65 6.29 -6.76 5.49
N PHE A 66 6.57 -6.03 4.41
CA PHE A 66 7.92 -5.56 4.07
C PHE A 66 8.00 -4.11 3.57
N ALA A 67 6.89 -3.43 3.35
CA ALA A 67 6.84 -2.08 2.80
C ALA A 67 5.66 -1.28 3.37
N PHE A 68 5.72 0.04 3.23
CA PHE A 68 4.68 0.97 3.63
C PHE A 68 4.19 1.79 2.43
N ALA A 69 2.94 2.23 2.52
CA ALA A 69 2.31 3.18 1.61
C ALA A 69 1.55 4.23 2.43
N ALA A 70 1.97 5.49 2.35
CA ALA A 70 1.30 6.63 2.98
C ALA A 70 0.34 7.28 2.00
N VAL A 71 -0.91 7.46 2.41
CA VAL A 71 -1.90 8.28 1.69
C VAL A 71 -1.88 9.68 2.27
N LYS A 72 -1.66 10.68 1.42
CA LYS A 72 -1.64 12.09 1.80
C LYS A 72 -3.00 12.76 1.62
N VAL A 73 -3.15 13.97 2.16
CA VAL A 73 -4.24 14.89 1.83
C VAL A 73 -4.29 15.07 0.31
N GLY A 74 -5.48 14.91 -0.29
CA GLY A 74 -5.66 14.91 -1.75
C GLY A 74 -5.51 13.55 -2.42
N GLY A 75 -5.17 12.50 -1.66
CA GLY A 75 -5.16 11.11 -2.13
C GLY A 75 -3.93 10.75 -2.96
N SER A 76 -2.82 11.50 -2.85
CA SER A 76 -1.53 11.07 -3.41
C SER A 76 -0.88 10.01 -2.50
N VAL A 77 -0.12 9.09 -3.08
CA VAL A 77 0.52 7.99 -2.35
C VAL A 77 2.04 8.04 -2.44
N VAL A 78 2.69 7.84 -1.30
CA VAL A 78 4.15 7.73 -1.15
C VAL A 78 4.49 6.34 -0.62
N THR A 79 5.40 5.63 -1.26
CA THR A 79 5.78 4.26 -0.86
C THR A 79 7.25 4.16 -0.47
N TRP A 80 7.57 3.27 0.47
CA TRP A 80 8.94 2.96 0.88
C TRP A 80 9.06 1.55 1.49
N GLY A 81 10.30 1.07 1.68
CA GLY A 81 10.60 -0.30 2.10
C GLY A 81 11.04 -1.19 0.93
N ASP A 82 10.81 -2.51 1.02
CA ASP A 82 11.31 -3.44 0.00
C ASP A 82 10.66 -3.17 -1.36
N PRO A 83 11.45 -2.84 -2.41
CA PRO A 83 10.94 -2.50 -3.74
C PRO A 83 10.05 -3.58 -4.36
N ALA A 84 10.44 -4.85 -4.24
CA ALA A 84 9.71 -5.98 -4.83
C ALA A 84 8.42 -6.34 -4.07
N LYS A 85 8.22 -5.75 -2.89
CA LYS A 85 7.12 -6.04 -1.96
C LYS A 85 6.22 -4.82 -1.70
N GLY A 86 6.26 -3.84 -2.60
CA GLY A 86 5.39 -2.66 -2.60
C GLY A 86 6.09 -1.34 -2.28
N GLY A 87 7.40 -1.35 -2.01
CA GLY A 87 8.19 -0.14 -1.77
C GLY A 87 8.43 0.70 -3.03
N ASP A 88 8.46 0.07 -4.21
CA ASP A 88 8.57 0.75 -5.51
C ASP A 88 7.19 0.80 -6.19
N SER A 89 6.66 2.02 -6.33
CA SER A 89 5.40 2.33 -7.03
C SER A 89 5.60 3.11 -8.33
N SER A 90 6.83 3.23 -8.83
CA SER A 90 7.18 4.05 -10.01
C SER A 90 6.33 3.74 -11.26
N LYS A 91 5.98 2.46 -11.47
CA LYS A 91 5.11 2.03 -12.58
C LYS A 91 3.66 2.48 -12.44
N ALA A 92 3.19 2.70 -11.22
CA ALA A 92 1.84 3.13 -10.88
C ALA A 92 1.77 4.63 -10.48
N GLN A 93 2.91 5.33 -10.47
CA GLN A 93 3.03 6.69 -9.92
C GLN A 93 1.99 7.67 -10.46
N ARG A 94 1.70 7.62 -11.76
CA ARG A 94 0.69 8.51 -12.38
C ARG A 94 -0.72 8.26 -11.86
N GLN A 95 -1.05 7.01 -11.55
CA GLN A 95 -2.37 6.62 -11.04
C GLN A 95 -2.48 6.84 -9.53
N LEU A 96 -1.34 6.91 -8.83
CA LEU A 96 -1.21 7.18 -7.40
C LEU A 96 -0.96 8.66 -7.08
N ALA A 97 -1.00 9.53 -8.08
CA ALA A 97 -0.73 10.96 -7.93
C ALA A 97 -1.86 11.70 -7.19
N ASP A 98 -3.10 11.19 -7.25
CA ASP A 98 -4.27 11.78 -6.62
C ASP A 98 -5.42 10.78 -6.45
N GLY A 99 -6.40 11.18 -5.65
CA GLY A 99 -7.72 10.56 -5.64
C GLY A 99 -7.78 9.18 -5.00
N ILE A 100 -6.73 8.68 -4.36
CA ILE A 100 -6.79 7.45 -3.57
C ILE A 100 -7.63 7.68 -2.32
N GLN A 101 -8.61 6.81 -2.09
CA GLN A 101 -9.48 6.83 -0.92
C GLN A 101 -9.04 5.85 0.17
N THR A 102 -8.64 4.64 -0.23
CA THR A 102 -8.23 3.58 0.68
C THR A 102 -7.29 2.61 0.00
N ILE A 103 -6.50 1.89 0.78
CA ILE A 103 -5.57 0.86 0.31
C ILE A 103 -5.83 -0.43 1.09
N ALA A 104 -5.90 -1.54 0.37
CA ALA A 104 -5.80 -2.88 0.93
C ALA A 104 -4.38 -3.43 0.68
N ALA A 105 -3.87 -4.25 1.61
CA ALA A 105 -2.55 -4.85 1.50
C ALA A 105 -2.59 -6.36 1.70
N THR A 106 -1.79 -7.10 0.93
CA THR A 106 -1.42 -8.49 1.22
C THR A 106 -0.06 -8.53 1.93
N SER A 107 0.56 -9.72 2.05
CA SER A 107 1.91 -9.81 2.62
C SER A 107 2.95 -9.06 1.78
N SER A 108 2.70 -8.83 0.49
CA SER A 108 3.71 -8.30 -0.45
C SER A 108 3.18 -7.38 -1.54
N ALA A 109 1.89 -7.05 -1.55
CA ALA A 109 1.27 -6.22 -2.58
C ALA A 109 0.22 -5.29 -2.00
N PHE A 110 -0.10 -4.25 -2.75
CA PHE A 110 -1.12 -3.27 -2.42
C PHE A 110 -2.15 -3.13 -3.54
N ALA A 111 -3.37 -2.79 -3.14
CA ALA A 111 -4.47 -2.43 -4.01
C ALA A 111 -5.13 -1.15 -3.49
N ALA A 112 -5.05 -0.07 -4.25
CA ALA A 112 -5.65 1.22 -3.92
C ALA A 112 -6.96 1.44 -4.68
N ILE A 113 -7.99 1.93 -3.99
CA ILE A 113 -9.25 2.37 -4.61
C ILE A 113 -9.18 3.88 -4.85
N ARG A 114 -9.38 4.30 -6.10
CA ARG A 114 -9.49 5.71 -6.50
C ARG A 114 -10.92 6.22 -6.36
N CYS A 115 -11.09 7.54 -6.34
CA CYS A 115 -12.37 8.17 -6.59
C CYS A 115 -12.96 7.69 -7.93
N GLY A 116 -14.20 7.20 -7.90
CA GLY A 116 -14.85 6.52 -9.05
C GLY A 116 -14.72 5.00 -9.05
N GLY A 117 -14.05 4.42 -8.04
CA GLY A 117 -13.99 2.97 -7.84
C GLY A 117 -12.99 2.24 -8.74
N ALA A 118 -12.10 2.97 -9.42
CA ALA A 118 -10.99 2.36 -10.17
C ALA A 118 -9.93 1.82 -9.20
N VAL A 119 -9.30 0.69 -9.51
CA VAL A 119 -8.30 0.05 -8.65
C VAL A 119 -6.91 0.13 -9.26
N VAL A 120 -5.93 0.53 -8.44
CA VAL A 120 -4.51 0.59 -8.79
C VAL A 120 -3.76 -0.47 -8.01
N LEU A 121 -2.96 -1.29 -8.68
CA LEU A 121 -2.21 -2.39 -8.07
C LEU A 121 -0.71 -2.16 -8.19
N TRP A 122 0.04 -2.49 -7.13
CA TRP A 122 1.50 -2.53 -7.18
C TRP A 122 2.08 -3.51 -6.15
N GLY A 123 3.38 -3.81 -6.29
CA GLY A 123 4.09 -4.78 -5.46
C GLY A 123 4.22 -6.15 -6.13
N HIS A 124 4.27 -7.21 -5.33
CA HIS A 124 4.60 -8.54 -5.83
C HIS A 124 3.50 -9.11 -6.72
N VAL A 125 3.84 -9.40 -7.98
CA VAL A 125 2.91 -9.85 -9.04
C VAL A 125 2.02 -11.01 -8.60
N ARG A 126 2.60 -12.06 -8.01
CA ARG A 126 1.85 -13.26 -7.62
C ARG A 126 0.93 -13.03 -6.43
N GLU A 127 1.22 -12.05 -5.58
CA GLU A 127 0.42 -11.76 -4.39
C GLU A 127 -0.59 -10.63 -4.62
N GLY A 128 -0.93 -10.38 -5.89
CA GLY A 128 -1.96 -9.41 -6.29
C GLY A 128 -1.43 -8.03 -6.66
N GLY A 129 -0.10 -7.83 -6.74
CA GLY A 129 0.52 -6.55 -7.08
C GLY A 129 0.45 -6.17 -8.55
N SER A 130 -0.22 -6.98 -9.36
CA SER A 130 -0.38 -6.82 -10.79
C SER A 130 -1.63 -7.55 -11.27
N CYS A 131 -2.44 -6.92 -12.11
CA CYS A 131 -3.50 -7.61 -12.85
C CYS A 131 -2.97 -8.36 -14.10
N TRP A 132 -1.72 -8.11 -14.50
CA TRP A 132 -1.15 -8.56 -15.78
C TRP A 132 -0.50 -9.96 -15.76
N ARG A 133 -0.65 -10.74 -14.68
CA ARG A 133 -0.11 -12.11 -14.59
C ARG A 133 -0.85 -12.97 -13.57
N THR A 134 -2.10 -13.30 -13.86
CA THR A 134 -2.70 -14.53 -13.30
C THR A 134 -2.22 -15.73 -14.11
N SER A 135 -2.10 -16.90 -13.50
CA SER A 135 -1.73 -18.17 -14.16
C SER A 135 -2.78 -18.69 -15.14
N ALA A 136 -3.92 -18.00 -15.29
CA ALA A 136 -4.89 -18.21 -16.36
C ALA A 136 -4.49 -17.29 -17.52
N GLY A 137 -4.09 -17.85 -18.66
CA GLY A 137 -3.51 -17.12 -19.79
C GLY A 137 -4.36 -16.00 -20.38
N LEU A 138 -3.83 -15.40 -21.46
CA LEU A 138 -4.18 -14.15 -22.16
C LEU A 138 -5.67 -13.75 -22.22
N GLU A 139 -6.62 -14.69 -22.18
CA GLU A 139 -8.07 -14.41 -22.25
C GLU A 139 -8.68 -13.97 -20.92
N GLY A 140 -8.19 -14.46 -19.77
CA GLY A 140 -8.66 -13.99 -18.44
C GLY A 140 -8.11 -12.61 -18.06
N GLU A 141 -7.05 -12.17 -18.74
CA GLU A 141 -6.22 -11.00 -18.40
C GLU A 141 -6.88 -9.67 -18.78
N ALA A 142 -7.52 -9.60 -19.95
CA ALA A 142 -8.26 -8.41 -20.39
C ALA A 142 -9.53 -8.15 -19.55
N GLN A 143 -10.14 -9.23 -19.07
CA GLN A 143 -11.40 -9.16 -18.35
C GLN A 143 -11.22 -8.61 -16.93
N LEU A 144 -10.14 -8.97 -16.22
CA LEU A 144 -9.88 -8.46 -14.88
C LEU A 144 -9.52 -6.96 -14.90
N HIS A 145 -8.78 -6.49 -15.91
CA HIS A 145 -8.49 -5.06 -16.04
C HIS A 145 -9.79 -4.25 -16.16
N GLN A 146 -10.67 -4.66 -17.08
CA GLN A 146 -11.98 -4.04 -17.27
C GLN A 146 -12.84 -4.08 -15.99
N GLN A 147 -12.77 -5.17 -15.21
CA GLN A 147 -13.51 -5.29 -13.95
C GLN A 147 -13.00 -4.37 -12.83
N LEU A 148 -11.78 -3.84 -12.96
CA LEU A 148 -11.13 -2.99 -11.96
C LEU A 148 -11.05 -1.51 -12.41
N GLU A 149 -11.62 -1.17 -13.57
CA GLU A 149 -11.63 0.20 -14.11
C GLU A 149 -12.63 1.13 -13.41
N GLY A 150 -13.60 0.59 -12.66
CA GLY A 150 -14.58 1.39 -11.95
C GLY A 150 -15.57 0.58 -11.13
N GLY A 151 -16.29 1.28 -10.25
CA GLY A 151 -17.41 0.72 -9.49
C GLY A 151 -17.02 -0.27 -8.40
N ILE A 152 -15.78 -0.20 -7.88
CA ILE A 152 -15.35 -0.98 -6.71
C ILE A 152 -15.63 -0.19 -5.43
N GLN A 153 -16.39 -0.78 -4.51
CA GLN A 153 -16.78 -0.17 -3.24
C GLN A 153 -15.79 -0.45 -2.13
N SER A 154 -15.30 -1.69 -2.06
CA SER A 154 -14.42 -2.13 -0.99
C SER A 154 -13.54 -3.29 -1.46
N ILE A 155 -12.33 -3.37 -0.91
CA ILE A 155 -11.40 -4.47 -1.12
C ILE A 155 -11.06 -5.08 0.24
N CYS A 156 -11.12 -6.41 0.33
CA CYS A 156 -10.54 -7.18 1.41
C CYS A 156 -9.39 -8.06 0.89
N SER A 157 -8.49 -8.43 1.79
CA SER A 157 -7.28 -9.17 1.44
C SER A 157 -7.02 -10.35 2.38
N THR A 158 -6.38 -11.36 1.82
CA THR A 158 -5.71 -12.43 2.56
C THR A 158 -4.20 -12.19 2.54
N MET A 159 -3.42 -13.15 3.03
CA MET A 159 -1.97 -13.10 2.93
C MET A 159 -1.44 -12.99 1.49
N ALA A 160 -2.19 -13.47 0.48
CA ALA A 160 -1.71 -13.60 -0.90
C ALA A 160 -2.74 -13.27 -2.00
N ALA A 161 -3.97 -12.91 -1.64
CA ALA A 161 -5.04 -12.62 -2.59
C ALA A 161 -5.94 -11.47 -2.11
N PHE A 162 -6.69 -10.89 -3.05
CA PHE A 162 -7.66 -9.84 -2.84
C PHE A 162 -9.04 -10.28 -3.34
N ALA A 163 -10.08 -9.73 -2.71
CA ALA A 163 -11.45 -9.78 -3.19
C ALA A 163 -12.04 -8.36 -3.14
N ALA A 164 -12.75 -7.97 -4.20
CA ALA A 164 -13.38 -6.67 -4.32
C ALA A 164 -14.89 -6.81 -4.53
N LEU A 165 -15.65 -6.01 -3.80
CA LEU A 165 -17.10 -5.85 -3.98
C LEU A 165 -17.36 -4.71 -4.95
N LYS A 166 -18.18 -4.97 -5.98
CA LYS A 166 -18.61 -3.99 -6.97
C LYS A 166 -19.95 -3.36 -6.61
N ASP A 167 -20.25 -2.22 -7.24
CA ASP A 167 -21.52 -1.50 -7.11
C ASP A 167 -22.74 -2.33 -7.52
N ASP A 168 -22.58 -3.26 -8.45
CA ASP A 168 -23.61 -4.19 -8.89
C ASP A 168 -23.81 -5.39 -7.94
N GLY A 169 -23.06 -5.45 -6.84
CA GLY A 169 -23.07 -6.53 -5.87
C GLY A 169 -22.25 -7.76 -6.28
N SER A 170 -21.61 -7.76 -7.46
CA SER A 170 -20.71 -8.84 -7.88
C SER A 170 -19.34 -8.73 -7.19
N VAL A 171 -18.60 -9.85 -7.19
CA VAL A 171 -17.27 -9.93 -6.57
C VAL A 171 -16.22 -10.26 -7.63
N ALA A 172 -15.10 -9.56 -7.59
CA ALA A 172 -13.89 -9.90 -8.34
C ALA A 172 -12.78 -10.35 -7.39
N THR A 173 -12.03 -11.39 -7.74
CA THR A 173 -10.92 -11.90 -6.91
C THR A 173 -9.65 -12.03 -7.74
N TRP A 174 -8.50 -11.70 -7.17
CA TRP A 174 -7.19 -11.85 -7.82
C TRP A 174 -6.08 -12.12 -6.82
N GLY A 175 -4.95 -12.64 -7.29
CA GLY A 175 -3.83 -13.10 -6.46
C GLY A 175 -3.59 -14.60 -6.56
N THR A 176 -2.69 -15.14 -5.73
CA THR A 176 -2.29 -16.55 -5.87
C THR A 176 -3.43 -17.48 -5.44
N ILE A 177 -3.83 -18.35 -6.36
CA ILE A 177 -4.51 -19.62 -6.08
C ILE A 177 -3.43 -20.66 -5.78
N TYR A 178 -3.14 -20.91 -4.50
CA TYR A 178 -2.46 -22.15 -4.14
C TYR A 178 -3.51 -23.26 -4.28
N LEU A 179 -3.41 -24.06 -5.34
CA LEU A 179 -3.97 -25.40 -5.44
C LEU A 179 -2.84 -26.40 -5.22
#